data_AF-A0A630PVA7-F1
#
_entry.id   AF-A0A630PVA7-F1
#
_cell.length_a   1.000
_cell.length_b   1.000
_cell.length_c   1.000
_cell.angle_alpha   90.00
_cell.angle_beta   90.00
_cell.angle_gamma   90.00
#
_symmetry.space_group_name_H-M   'P 1'
#
loop_
_entity.id
_entity.type
_entity.pdbx_description
1 polymer ?
#
loop_
_entity_poly.entity_id
_entity_poly.type
_entity_poly.pdbx_seq_one_letter_code
_entity_poly.pdbx_strand_id
1 'polypeptide(L)'
;MNNLMVIDGIEVRRDAYGRYSLNDLHRAAVASGANARTKEPGKFLSSQQTVELVHELTNTQNLGVDPVSVIHGGNERGTYVCKELVYAYAMWISPSFHLKVIRTFDMVTSTPEKLSGQAADKMQAGVILLDFMRRELNLSNSSVLGACQKLQEAVGLPNLAPRYAIDAPADAPDGSSRPTLSLSALLKQYGIRLTANQAYHQMAKLGIVEQRERYSRTAINNIKKFWSLTAKGCMFGKNITSPANPRETQPHFFESRFPELLKLLDTVH
;
A
#
# COMPACT_ATOMS: atom_id res chain seq x y z
N MET A 1 -23.05 1.23 9.95
CA MET A 1 -22.31 2.43 10.37
C MET A 1 -23.16 3.64 9.98
N ASN A 2 -23.69 4.39 10.96
CA ASN A 2 -24.42 5.63 10.68
C ASN A 2 -23.39 6.73 10.38
N ASN A 3 -23.23 7.06 9.10
CA ASN A 3 -22.41 8.20 8.69
C ASN A 3 -23.12 9.49 9.15
N LEU A 4 -22.66 10.01 10.28
CA LEU A 4 -23.17 11.23 10.91
C LEU A 4 -22.81 12.44 10.04
N MET A 5 -23.82 13.23 9.65
CA MET A 5 -23.61 14.44 8.88
C MET A 5 -23.72 15.66 9.80
N VAL A 6 -22.64 16.42 9.94
CA VAL A 6 -22.62 17.63 10.78
C VAL A 6 -22.27 18.84 9.93
N ILE A 7 -23.10 19.89 10.00
CA ILE A 7 -22.85 21.18 9.36
C ILE A 7 -22.89 22.25 10.44
N ASP A 8 -21.80 23.01 10.57
CA ASP A 8 -21.67 24.11 11.55
C ASP A 8 -22.08 23.70 12.97
N GLY A 9 -21.64 22.51 13.40
CA GLY A 9 -21.91 21.96 14.73
C GLY A 9 -23.31 21.39 14.93
N ILE A 10 -24.16 21.40 13.90
CA ILE A 10 -25.51 20.84 13.94
C ILE A 10 -25.54 19.52 13.17
N GLU A 11 -25.96 18.47 13.88
CA GLU A 11 -26.23 17.17 13.29
C GLU A 11 -27.49 17.22 12.41
N VAL A 12 -27.36 16.74 11.18
CA VAL A 12 -28.47 16.57 10.23
C VAL A 12 -28.94 15.12 10.31
N ARG A 13 -30.12 14.93 10.91
CA ARG A 13 -30.71 13.60 11.10
C ARG A 13 -31.09 12.94 9.78
N ARG A 14 -31.09 11.60 9.81
CA ARG A 14 -31.54 10.76 8.72
C ARG A 14 -32.63 9.81 9.20
N ASP A 15 -33.65 9.62 8.37
CA ASP A 15 -34.69 8.63 8.65
C ASP A 15 -34.24 7.22 8.23
N ALA A 16 -35.10 6.22 8.51
CA ALA A 16 -34.83 4.83 8.18
C ALA A 16 -34.68 4.55 6.67
N TYR A 17 -35.15 5.46 5.82
CA TYR A 17 -35.07 5.38 4.36
C TYR A 17 -33.88 6.18 3.79
N GLY A 18 -33.02 6.73 4.66
CA GLY A 18 -31.80 7.45 4.28
C GLY A 18 -32.03 8.91 3.87
N ARG A 19 -33.24 9.45 4.04
CA ARG A 19 -33.60 10.85 3.76
C ARG A 19 -33.13 11.76 4.88
N TYR A 20 -32.78 12.99 4.55
CA TYR A 20 -32.17 13.97 5.46
C TYR A 20 -33.17 15.03 5.92
N SER A 21 -33.09 15.43 7.18
CA SER A 21 -33.93 16.46 7.77
C SER A 21 -33.60 17.87 7.26
N LEU A 22 -34.51 18.47 6.48
CA LEU A 22 -34.42 19.86 6.06
C LEU A 22 -34.54 20.84 7.23
N ASN A 23 -35.24 20.47 8.30
CA ASN A 23 -35.36 21.30 9.49
C ASN A 23 -34.01 21.46 10.21
N ASP A 24 -33.22 20.38 10.26
CA ASP A 24 -31.88 20.42 10.85
C ASP A 24 -30.91 21.20 9.95
N LEU A 25 -31.01 21.01 8.63
CA LEU A 25 -30.23 21.77 7.66
C LEU A 25 -30.57 23.27 7.65
N HIS A 26 -31.85 23.61 7.80
CA HIS A 26 -32.31 24.98 7.99
C HIS A 26 -31.71 25.60 9.25
N ARG A 27 -31.73 24.86 10.36
CA ARG A 27 -31.12 25.30 11.63
C ARG A 27 -29.61 25.53 11.46
N ALA A 28 -28.92 24.64 10.73
CA ALA A 28 -27.50 24.81 10.40
C ALA A 28 -27.24 26.08 9.59
N ALA A 29 -28.05 26.34 8.56
CA ALA A 29 -27.94 27.56 7.76
C ALA A 29 -28.20 28.84 8.57
N VAL A 30 -29.12 28.80 9.53
CA VAL A 30 -29.39 29.94 10.42
C VAL A 30 -28.22 30.17 11.38
N ALA A 31 -27.71 29.11 12.00
CA ALA A 31 -26.55 29.17 12.90
C ALA A 31 -25.29 29.68 12.18
N SER A 32 -25.11 29.31 10.91
CA SER A 32 -23.99 29.76 10.09
C SER A 32 -24.13 31.19 9.55
N GLY A 33 -25.25 31.87 9.83
CA GLY A 33 -25.56 33.19 9.25
C GLY A 33 -25.92 33.17 7.76
N ALA A 34 -26.06 31.99 7.13
CA ALA A 34 -26.42 31.87 5.72
C ALA A 34 -27.90 32.13 5.45
N ASN A 35 -28.74 32.06 6.48
CA ASN A 35 -30.18 32.31 6.39
C ASN A 35 -30.69 33.12 7.58
N ALA A 36 -31.29 34.28 7.31
CA ALA A 36 -31.96 35.10 8.33
C ALA A 36 -33.35 34.56 8.72
N ARG A 37 -33.52 33.22 8.73
CA ARG A 37 -34.78 32.50 8.94
C ARG A 37 -35.90 32.82 7.92
N THR A 38 -35.55 33.32 6.74
CA THR A 38 -36.54 33.65 5.70
C THR A 38 -36.84 32.47 4.77
N LYS A 39 -35.88 31.55 4.63
CA LYS A 39 -35.93 30.40 3.72
C LYS A 39 -36.30 29.11 4.43
N GLU A 40 -37.52 29.00 4.93
CA GLU A 40 -38.02 27.84 5.67
C GLU A 40 -38.32 26.65 4.73
N PRO A 41 -38.19 25.38 5.19
CA PRO A 41 -38.45 24.20 4.36
C PRO A 41 -39.83 24.17 3.71
N GLY A 42 -40.87 24.63 4.41
CA GLY A 42 -42.23 24.71 3.85
C GLY A 42 -42.30 25.62 2.61
N LYS A 43 -41.65 26.79 2.66
CA LYS A 43 -41.60 27.74 1.52
C LYS A 43 -40.83 27.17 0.33
N PHE A 44 -39.74 26.46 0.62
CA PHE A 44 -38.97 25.77 -0.41
C PHE A 44 -39.81 24.72 -1.14
N LEU A 45 -40.55 23.89 -0.40
CA LEU A 45 -41.38 22.82 -0.98
C LEU A 45 -42.60 23.34 -1.73
N SER A 46 -43.10 24.52 -1.38
CA SER A 46 -44.17 25.19 -2.13
C SER A 46 -43.69 25.89 -3.42
N SER A 47 -42.38 25.99 -3.65
CA SER A 47 -41.87 26.66 -4.87
C SER A 47 -42.13 25.80 -6.10
N GLN A 48 -42.58 26.42 -7.20
CA GLN A 48 -42.88 25.73 -8.45
C GLN A 48 -41.70 24.87 -8.94
N GLN A 49 -40.49 25.42 -8.89
CA GLN A 49 -39.26 24.71 -9.26
C GLN A 49 -39.03 23.46 -8.42
N THR A 50 -39.29 23.53 -7.12
CA THR A 50 -39.13 22.38 -6.22
C THR A 50 -40.21 21.33 -6.46
N VAL A 51 -41.45 21.74 -6.71
CA VAL A 51 -42.56 20.83 -7.02
C VAL A 51 -42.26 20.04 -8.29
N GLU A 52 -41.78 20.71 -9.34
CA GLU A 52 -41.36 20.08 -10.59
C GLU A 52 -40.19 19.10 -10.37
N LEU A 53 -39.19 19.49 -9.56
CA LEU A 53 -38.07 18.62 -9.22
C LEU A 53 -38.51 17.38 -8.43
N VAL A 54 -39.43 17.53 -7.47
CA VAL A 54 -40.00 16.41 -6.71
C VAL A 54 -40.75 15.45 -7.62
N HIS A 55 -41.54 15.98 -8.57
CA HIS A 55 -42.24 15.16 -9.56
C HIS A 55 -41.25 14.37 -10.44
N GLU A 56 -40.19 15.01 -10.93
CA GLU A 56 -39.15 14.35 -11.72
C GLU A 56 -38.44 13.25 -10.93
N LEU A 57 -38.09 13.52 -9.67
CA LEU A 57 -37.46 12.53 -8.78
C LEU A 57 -38.39 11.35 -8.51
N THR A 58 -39.70 11.59 -8.36
CA THR A 58 -40.69 10.53 -8.15
C THR A 58 -40.81 9.63 -9.37
N ASN A 59 -40.75 10.20 -10.58
CA ASN A 59 -40.85 9.43 -11.83
C ASN A 59 -39.58 8.64 -12.16
N THR A 60 -38.41 9.14 -11.75
CA THR A 60 -37.11 8.55 -12.09
C THR A 60 -36.57 7.60 -11.02
N GLN A 61 -36.98 7.75 -9.75
CA GLN A 61 -36.55 6.86 -8.66
C GLN A 61 -37.39 5.57 -8.60
N ASN A 62 -36.96 4.53 -9.32
CA ASN A 62 -37.53 3.17 -9.31
C ASN A 62 -37.36 2.38 -7.99
N LEU A 63 -36.94 3.00 -6.89
CA LEU A 63 -36.59 2.32 -5.63
C LEU A 63 -37.71 2.30 -4.58
N GLY A 64 -38.90 2.82 -4.90
CA GLY A 64 -40.08 2.76 -4.00
C GLY A 64 -39.97 3.60 -2.73
N VAL A 65 -39.06 4.57 -2.68
CA VAL A 65 -38.89 5.51 -1.56
C VAL A 65 -39.31 6.90 -2.03
N ASP A 66 -40.30 7.50 -1.37
CA ASP A 66 -40.74 8.86 -1.70
C ASP A 66 -39.62 9.87 -1.44
N PRO A 67 -39.35 10.80 -2.38
CA PRO A 67 -38.26 11.76 -2.26
C PRO A 67 -38.47 12.77 -1.13
N VAL A 68 -39.71 12.92 -0.63
CA VAL A 68 -40.07 13.79 0.49
C VAL A 68 -40.96 13.03 1.47
N SER A 69 -40.71 13.16 2.76
CA SER A 69 -41.59 12.69 3.83
C SER A 69 -41.71 13.73 4.93
N VAL A 70 -42.94 13.92 5.42
CA VAL A 70 -43.22 14.88 6.49
C VAL A 70 -43.74 14.11 7.69
N ILE A 71 -42.98 14.18 8.79
CA ILE A 71 -43.33 13.54 10.06
C ILE A 71 -43.97 14.59 10.96
N HIS A 72 -45.24 14.35 11.32
CA HIS A 72 -46.02 15.21 12.20
C HIS A 72 -45.96 14.69 13.64
N GLY A 73 -45.43 15.50 14.56
CA GLY A 73 -45.34 15.16 15.99
C GLY A 73 -44.17 14.24 16.37
N GLY A 74 -43.97 14.07 17.68
CA GLY A 74 -42.86 13.28 18.24
C GLY A 74 -41.47 13.92 18.13
N ASN A 75 -40.44 13.16 18.53
CA ASN A 75 -39.04 13.62 18.53
C ASN A 75 -38.46 13.74 17.12
N GLU A 76 -38.93 12.90 16.20
CA GLU A 76 -38.48 12.85 14.80
C GLU A 76 -39.24 13.81 13.88
N ARG A 77 -40.04 14.74 14.42
CA ARG A 77 -40.79 15.70 13.62
C ARG A 77 -39.89 16.50 12.66
N GLY A 78 -40.40 16.72 11.45
CA GLY A 78 -39.72 17.49 10.42
C GLY A 78 -40.02 17.02 9.01
N THR A 79 -39.45 17.72 8.04
CA THR A 79 -39.47 17.35 6.63
C THR A 79 -38.15 16.69 6.26
N TYR A 80 -38.23 15.45 5.79
CA TYR A 80 -37.09 14.63 5.36
C TYR A 80 -37.11 14.50 3.85
N VAL A 81 -35.95 14.69 3.21
CA VAL A 81 -35.84 14.66 1.76
C VAL A 81 -34.64 13.87 1.28
N CYS A 82 -34.68 13.39 0.04
CA CYS A 82 -33.55 12.73 -0.61
C CYS A 82 -32.35 13.69 -0.80
N LYS A 83 -31.19 13.12 -1.14
CA LYS A 83 -29.92 13.84 -1.25
C LYS A 83 -29.96 14.98 -2.27
N GLU A 84 -30.65 14.78 -3.38
CA GLU A 84 -30.81 15.75 -4.47
C GLU A 84 -31.55 17.00 -3.98
N LEU A 85 -32.61 16.81 -3.20
CA LEU A 85 -33.40 17.91 -2.62
C LEU A 85 -32.64 18.63 -1.51
N VAL A 86 -31.74 17.96 -0.79
CA VAL A 86 -30.81 18.63 0.13
C VAL A 86 -29.91 19.61 -0.63
N TYR A 87 -29.35 19.20 -1.77
CA TYR A 87 -28.52 20.07 -2.58
C TYR A 87 -29.31 21.26 -3.16
N ALA A 88 -30.50 20.99 -3.69
CA ALA A 88 -31.38 22.03 -4.21
C ALA A 88 -31.78 23.04 -3.12
N TYR A 89 -32.11 22.57 -1.91
CA TYR A 89 -32.43 23.45 -0.79
C TYR A 89 -31.24 24.29 -0.35
N ALA A 90 -30.05 23.69 -0.26
CA ALA A 90 -28.83 24.41 0.10
C ALA A 90 -28.46 25.48 -0.95
N MET A 91 -28.64 25.17 -2.24
CA MET A 91 -28.49 26.12 -3.35
C MET A 91 -29.49 27.26 -3.24
N TRP A 92 -30.74 26.95 -2.94
CA TRP A 92 -31.79 27.94 -2.72
C TRP A 92 -31.48 28.86 -1.54
N ILE A 93 -30.79 28.36 -0.49
CA ILE A 93 -30.32 29.17 0.64
C ILE A 93 -29.25 30.17 0.21
N SER A 94 -28.10 29.69 -0.26
CA SER A 94 -27.02 30.55 -0.79
C SER A 94 -25.94 29.71 -1.48
N PRO A 95 -25.19 30.28 -2.44
CA PRO A 95 -24.07 29.58 -3.08
C PRO A 95 -22.99 29.12 -2.08
N SER A 96 -22.69 29.94 -1.07
CA SER A 96 -21.68 29.61 -0.05
C SER A 96 -22.13 28.44 0.83
N PHE A 97 -23.40 28.40 1.22
CA PHE A 97 -23.96 27.29 1.99
C PHE A 97 -24.05 26.02 1.15
N HIS A 98 -24.44 26.14 -0.11
CA HIS A 98 -24.46 25.03 -1.06
C HIS A 98 -23.09 24.34 -1.20
N LEU A 99 -22.02 25.10 -1.42
CA LEU A 99 -20.66 24.55 -1.48
C LEU A 99 -20.25 23.89 -0.17
N LYS A 100 -20.64 24.45 0.97
CA LYS A 100 -20.38 23.84 2.28
C LYS A 100 -21.07 22.48 2.38
N VAL A 101 -22.35 22.40 2.03
CA VAL A 101 -23.12 21.15 2.03
C VAL A 101 -22.48 20.11 1.12
N ILE A 102 -22.12 20.46 -0.12
CA ILE A 102 -21.43 19.55 -1.05
C ILE A 102 -20.15 18.99 -0.42
N ARG A 103 -19.27 19.86 0.08
CA ARG A 103 -18.00 19.45 0.69
C ARG A 103 -18.21 18.56 1.91
N THR A 104 -19.20 18.86 2.76
CA THR A 104 -19.54 18.01 3.90
C THR A 104 -20.02 16.64 3.46
N PHE A 105 -20.87 16.56 2.43
CA PHE A 105 -21.29 15.27 1.86
C PHE A 105 -20.10 14.48 1.33
N ASP A 106 -19.22 15.10 0.54
CA ASP A 106 -18.04 14.46 -0.04
C ASP A 106 -17.10 13.93 1.05
N MET A 107 -16.90 14.70 2.13
CA MET A 107 -16.08 14.26 3.27
C MET A 107 -16.67 13.04 3.97
N VAL A 108 -17.99 12.99 4.14
CA VAL A 108 -18.71 11.89 4.80
C VAL A 108 -18.82 10.65 3.89
N THR A 109 -18.83 10.81 2.57
CA THR A 109 -18.84 9.69 1.62
C THR A 109 -17.45 9.17 1.27
N SER A 110 -16.40 9.99 1.39
CA SER A 110 -15.01 9.58 1.13
C SER A 110 -14.29 9.03 2.38
N THR A 111 -14.92 9.05 3.56
CA THR A 111 -14.36 8.49 4.81
C THR A 111 -14.24 6.95 4.83
N PRO A 112 -15.19 6.17 4.27
CA PRO A 112 -15.04 4.71 4.19
C PRO A 112 -13.95 4.26 3.20
N GLU A 113 -13.75 4.98 2.10
CA GLU A 113 -12.82 4.58 1.03
C GLU A 113 -11.37 4.97 1.31
N LYS A 114 -11.11 6.08 2.01
CA LYS A 114 -9.72 6.53 2.28
C LYS A 114 -8.95 5.60 3.23
N LEU A 115 -9.62 4.90 4.14
CA LEU A 115 -8.95 3.98 5.08
C LEU A 115 -8.71 2.59 4.47
N SER A 116 -9.66 2.09 3.67
CA SER A 116 -9.51 0.81 2.96
C SER A 116 -8.57 0.91 1.75
N GLY A 117 -8.61 2.02 1.01
CA GLY A 117 -7.73 2.27 -0.13
C GLY A 117 -6.28 2.43 0.28
N GLN A 118 -5.98 3.15 1.36
CA GLN A 118 -4.60 3.36 1.80
C GLN A 118 -3.84 2.08 2.17
N ALA A 119 -4.51 1.10 2.78
CA ALA A 119 -3.89 -0.18 3.10
C ALA A 119 -3.64 -1.00 1.82
N ALA A 120 -4.60 -1.02 0.90
CA ALA A 120 -4.47 -1.69 -0.40
C ALA A 120 -3.37 -1.05 -1.27
N ASP A 121 -3.32 0.28 -1.33
CA ASP A 121 -2.33 1.04 -2.09
C ASP A 121 -0.91 0.83 -1.53
N LYS A 122 -0.75 0.85 -0.20
CA LYS A 122 0.53 0.55 0.46
C LYS A 122 0.97 -0.90 0.20
N MET A 123 0.04 -1.85 0.23
CA MET A 123 0.32 -3.25 -0.10
C MET A 123 0.80 -3.38 -1.54
N GLN A 124 0.07 -2.80 -2.49
CA GLN A 124 0.44 -2.83 -3.91
C GLN A 124 1.81 -2.20 -4.17
N ALA A 125 2.05 -1.00 -3.63
CA ALA A 125 3.33 -0.33 -3.76
C ALA A 125 4.49 -1.16 -3.18
N GLY A 126 4.26 -1.79 -2.03
CA GLY A 126 5.23 -2.66 -1.40
C GLY A 126 5.54 -3.93 -2.21
N VAL A 127 4.52 -4.56 -2.81
CA VAL A 127 4.71 -5.74 -3.70
C VAL A 127 5.52 -5.36 -4.93
N ILE A 128 5.20 -4.22 -5.57
CA ILE A 128 5.93 -3.73 -6.74
C ILE A 128 7.39 -3.48 -6.41
N LEU A 129 7.66 -2.80 -5.29
CA LEU A 129 9.03 -2.55 -4.83
C LEU A 129 9.77 -3.86 -4.53
N LEU A 130 9.10 -4.82 -3.88
CA LEU A 130 9.71 -6.11 -3.57
C LEU A 130 10.03 -6.93 -4.84
N ASP A 131 9.15 -6.94 -5.85
CA ASP A 131 9.41 -7.62 -7.12
C ASP A 131 10.60 -6.97 -7.86
N PHE A 132 10.66 -5.64 -7.88
CA PHE A 132 11.80 -4.90 -8.43
C PHE A 132 13.10 -5.28 -7.70
N MET A 133 13.12 -5.21 -6.37
CA MET A 133 14.31 -5.54 -5.58
C MET A 133 14.72 -7.01 -5.74
N ARG A 134 13.75 -7.93 -5.88
CA ARG A 134 14.05 -9.35 -6.12
C ARG A 134 14.80 -9.56 -7.42
N ARG A 135 14.41 -8.86 -8.49
CA ARG A 135 15.03 -8.97 -9.82
C ARG A 135 16.34 -8.21 -9.91
N GLU A 136 16.38 -6.97 -9.45
CA GLU A 136 17.53 -6.08 -9.62
C GLU A 136 18.63 -6.33 -8.59
N LEU A 137 18.25 -6.66 -7.35
CA LEU A 137 19.19 -6.86 -6.25
C LEU A 137 19.42 -8.35 -5.94
N ASN A 138 18.78 -9.26 -6.68
CA ASN A 138 18.88 -10.72 -6.48
C ASN A 138 18.63 -11.12 -5.01
N LEU A 139 17.57 -10.59 -4.39
CA LEU A 139 17.22 -10.92 -3.00
C LEU A 139 17.08 -12.44 -2.80
N SER A 140 17.68 -12.97 -1.73
CA SER A 140 17.51 -14.36 -1.32
C SER A 140 16.06 -14.65 -0.93
N ASN A 141 15.65 -15.93 -0.99
CA ASN A 141 14.30 -16.35 -0.59
C ASN A 141 14.00 -15.94 0.88
N SER A 142 15.00 -16.05 1.76
CA SER A 142 14.91 -15.56 3.15
C SER A 142 14.67 -14.05 3.25
N SER A 143 15.29 -13.25 2.38
CA SER A 143 15.10 -11.80 2.37
C SER A 143 13.73 -11.41 1.81
N VAL A 144 13.26 -12.12 0.77
CA VAL A 144 11.91 -11.95 0.21
C VAL A 144 10.86 -12.31 1.26
N LEU A 145 11.04 -13.43 1.98
CA LEU A 145 10.14 -13.83 3.05
C LEU A 145 10.07 -12.77 4.15
N GLY A 146 11.22 -12.28 4.62
CA GLY A 146 11.28 -11.23 5.64
C GLY A 146 10.61 -9.93 5.19
N ALA A 147 10.75 -9.57 3.91
CA ALA A 147 10.05 -8.43 3.35
C ALA A 147 8.53 -8.63 3.31
N CYS A 148 8.05 -9.80 2.88
CA CYS A 148 6.62 -10.14 2.89
C CYS A 148 6.02 -10.09 4.30
N GLN A 149 6.75 -10.57 5.32
CA GLN A 149 6.31 -10.51 6.72
C GLN A 149 6.15 -9.06 7.19
N LYS A 150 7.15 -8.21 6.93
CA LYS A 150 7.08 -6.77 7.25
C LYS A 150 5.97 -6.04 6.50
N LEU A 151 5.69 -6.44 5.26
CA LEU A 151 4.63 -5.86 4.45
C LEU A 151 3.25 -6.16 5.05
N GLN A 152 3.01 -7.41 5.43
CA GLN A 152 1.78 -7.83 6.12
C GLN A 152 1.59 -7.06 7.43
N GLU A 153 2.64 -6.95 8.24
CA GLU A 153 2.63 -6.19 9.49
C GLU A 153 2.31 -4.70 9.26
N ALA A 154 2.92 -4.08 8.24
CA ALA A 154 2.72 -2.66 7.92
C ALA A 154 1.29 -2.31 7.48
N VAL A 155 0.53 -3.28 6.96
CA VAL A 155 -0.88 -3.10 6.57
C VAL A 155 -1.86 -3.74 7.56
N GLY A 156 -1.37 -4.24 8.71
CA GLY A 156 -2.21 -4.83 9.75
C GLY A 156 -2.77 -6.22 9.42
N LEU A 157 -2.18 -6.92 8.45
CA LEU A 157 -2.55 -8.30 8.12
C LEU A 157 -1.86 -9.28 9.09
N PRO A 158 -2.53 -10.40 9.43
CA PRO A 158 -1.87 -11.48 10.15
C PRO A 158 -0.69 -12.02 9.32
N ASN A 159 0.36 -12.49 9.99
CA ASN A 159 1.47 -13.12 9.29
C ASN A 159 1.03 -14.48 8.73
N LEU A 160 0.74 -14.52 7.43
CA LEU A 160 0.37 -15.74 6.70
C LEU A 160 1.58 -16.45 6.09
N ALA A 161 2.76 -15.83 6.16
CA ALA A 161 3.95 -16.36 5.53
C ALA A 161 4.60 -17.48 6.37
N PRO A 162 5.29 -18.44 5.75
CA PRO A 162 6.04 -19.47 6.47
C PRO A 162 7.03 -18.89 7.49
N ARG A 163 7.38 -19.66 8.52
CA ARG A 163 8.34 -19.24 9.54
C ARG A 163 9.76 -19.07 9.01
N TYR A 164 10.14 -19.83 7.99
CA TYR A 164 11.46 -19.78 7.39
C TYR A 164 11.35 -20.00 5.88
N ALA A 165 12.34 -19.50 5.13
CA ALA A 165 12.50 -19.79 3.72
C ALA A 165 13.83 -20.51 3.52
N ILE A 166 13.84 -21.37 2.50
CA ILE A 166 14.99 -22.19 2.15
C ILE A 166 15.84 -21.40 1.16
N ASP A 167 17.05 -21.06 1.59
CA ASP A 167 18.08 -20.54 0.70
C ASP A 167 18.88 -21.74 0.17
N ALA A 168 18.39 -22.38 -0.88
CA ALA A 168 19.06 -23.50 -1.52
C ALA A 168 18.91 -23.43 -3.05
N PRO A 169 19.83 -24.05 -3.82
CA PRO A 169 19.67 -24.26 -5.26
C PRO A 169 18.36 -25.02 -5.58
N ALA A 170 17.74 -24.72 -6.73
CA ALA A 170 16.42 -25.23 -7.10
C ALA A 170 16.31 -26.78 -7.17
N ASP A 171 17.44 -27.46 -7.28
CA ASP A 171 17.60 -28.90 -7.42
C ASP A 171 18.05 -29.60 -6.12
N ALA A 172 17.97 -28.92 -4.96
CA ALA A 172 18.28 -29.52 -3.66
C ALA A 172 17.18 -30.52 -3.23
N PRO A 173 17.48 -31.83 -3.05
CA PRO A 173 16.48 -32.88 -2.81
C PRO A 173 15.82 -32.83 -1.41
N ASP A 174 16.38 -32.08 -0.46
CA ASP A 174 16.06 -32.17 0.96
C ASP A 174 15.40 -30.91 1.57
N GLY A 175 15.25 -29.82 0.79
CA GLY A 175 14.51 -28.63 1.24
C GLY A 175 15.07 -27.97 2.52
N SER A 176 16.36 -28.14 2.83
CA SER A 176 17.00 -27.54 4.01
C SER A 176 17.92 -26.38 3.59
N SER A 177 18.01 -25.34 4.43
CA SER A 177 18.95 -24.24 4.21
C SER A 177 20.37 -24.76 4.34
N ARG A 178 21.13 -24.74 3.24
CA ARG A 178 22.48 -25.29 3.26
C ARG A 178 23.46 -24.32 3.91
N PRO A 179 24.39 -24.79 4.76
CA PRO A 179 25.40 -23.94 5.34
C PRO A 179 26.19 -23.25 4.22
N THR A 180 26.38 -21.95 4.38
CA THR A 180 27.18 -21.15 3.45
C THR A 180 28.44 -20.67 4.14
N LEU A 181 29.58 -20.84 3.46
CA LEU A 181 30.89 -20.45 3.97
C LEU A 181 31.54 -19.45 3.02
N SER A 182 32.51 -18.69 3.53
CA SER A 182 33.34 -17.84 2.68
C SER A 182 34.21 -18.70 1.77
N LEU A 183 34.57 -18.18 0.59
CA LEU A 183 35.42 -18.90 -0.36
C LEU A 183 36.74 -19.36 0.26
N SER A 184 37.37 -18.50 1.07
CA SER A 184 38.61 -18.83 1.79
C SER A 184 38.43 -19.97 2.78
N ALA A 185 37.29 -20.02 3.49
CA ALA A 185 36.99 -21.11 4.41
C ALA A 185 36.82 -22.44 3.67
N LEU A 186 36.11 -22.43 2.53
CA LEU A 186 35.89 -23.61 1.71
C LEU A 186 37.19 -24.13 1.09
N LEU A 187 38.02 -23.25 0.51
CA LEU A 187 39.31 -23.64 -0.05
C LEU A 187 40.22 -24.29 1.02
N LYS A 188 40.22 -23.75 2.24
CA LYS A 188 40.95 -24.33 3.38
C LYS A 188 40.37 -25.68 3.80
N GLN A 189 39.05 -25.79 3.92
CA GLN A 189 38.36 -27.02 4.33
C GLN A 189 38.61 -28.18 3.36
N TYR A 190 38.67 -27.89 2.05
CA TYR A 190 38.92 -28.89 1.00
C TYR A 190 40.42 -29.06 0.68
N GLY A 191 41.33 -28.40 1.40
CA GLY A 191 42.78 -28.53 1.20
C GLY A 191 43.29 -28.02 -0.16
N ILE A 192 42.55 -27.12 -0.81
CA ILE A 192 42.87 -26.63 -2.15
C ILE A 192 43.95 -25.54 -2.06
N ARG A 193 45.04 -25.73 -2.79
CA ARG A 193 46.18 -24.79 -2.87
C ARG A 193 45.91 -23.65 -3.85
N LEU A 194 44.75 -23.00 -3.74
CA LEU A 194 44.36 -21.86 -4.54
C LEU A 194 44.01 -20.71 -3.59
N THR A 195 44.46 -19.50 -3.89
CA THR A 195 44.04 -18.33 -3.10
C THR A 195 42.62 -17.93 -3.47
N ALA A 196 41.86 -17.39 -2.51
CA ALA A 196 40.51 -16.91 -2.79
C ALA A 196 40.48 -15.87 -3.92
N ASN A 197 41.51 -15.03 -4.05
CA ASN A 197 41.58 -14.02 -5.11
C ASN A 197 41.72 -14.66 -6.51
N GLN A 198 42.60 -15.66 -6.65
CA GLN A 198 42.74 -16.42 -7.90
C GLN A 198 41.44 -17.14 -8.27
N ALA A 199 40.79 -17.78 -7.29
CA ALA A 199 39.51 -18.44 -7.49
C ALA A 199 38.42 -17.44 -7.93
N TYR A 200 38.35 -16.25 -7.33
CA TYR A 200 37.41 -15.21 -7.76
C TYR A 200 37.66 -14.75 -9.20
N HIS A 201 38.92 -14.63 -9.64
CA HIS A 201 39.22 -14.26 -11.03
C HIS A 201 38.81 -15.36 -12.02
N GLN A 202 39.01 -16.63 -11.68
CA GLN A 202 38.53 -17.75 -12.49
C GLN A 202 36.99 -17.80 -12.53
N MET A 203 36.31 -17.59 -11.40
CA MET A 203 34.84 -17.48 -11.36
C MET A 203 34.32 -16.29 -12.18
N ALA A 204 35.07 -15.20 -12.23
CA ALA A 204 34.71 -14.02 -13.02
C ALA A 204 34.77 -14.34 -14.53
N LYS A 205 35.80 -15.05 -14.99
CA LYS A 205 35.89 -15.55 -16.37
C LYS A 205 34.69 -16.44 -16.75
N LEU A 206 34.14 -17.19 -15.80
CA LEU A 206 32.97 -18.06 -15.97
C LEU A 206 31.62 -17.32 -15.82
N GLY A 207 31.64 -16.02 -15.50
CA GLY A 207 30.46 -15.21 -15.23
C GLY A 207 29.70 -15.60 -13.96
N ILE A 208 30.36 -16.27 -13.01
CA ILE A 208 29.78 -16.68 -11.71
C ILE A 208 29.82 -15.51 -10.72
N VAL A 209 30.90 -14.75 -10.74
CA VAL A 209 31.04 -13.52 -9.94
C VAL A 209 31.34 -12.34 -10.86
N GLU A 210 31.07 -11.15 -10.37
CA GLU A 210 31.45 -9.90 -10.99
C GLU A 210 32.10 -8.96 -9.97
N GLN A 211 32.90 -8.02 -10.46
CA GLN A 211 33.51 -7.00 -9.63
C GLN A 211 32.61 -5.78 -9.58
N ARG A 212 32.19 -5.40 -8.37
CA ARG A 212 31.42 -4.19 -8.07
C ARG A 212 32.34 -3.16 -7.41
N GLU A 213 31.95 -1.90 -7.51
CA GLU A 213 32.77 -0.78 -7.05
C GLU A 213 31.97 0.13 -6.12
N ARG A 214 32.66 0.72 -5.14
CA ARG A 214 32.12 1.79 -4.31
C ARG A 214 33.15 2.88 -4.09
N TYR A 215 32.65 4.08 -3.78
CA TYR A 215 33.50 5.15 -3.30
C TYR A 215 34.11 4.81 -1.92
N SER A 216 35.39 5.14 -1.74
CA SER A 216 36.11 4.99 -0.48
C SER A 216 37.23 6.03 -0.39
N ARG A 217 37.19 6.90 0.62
CA ARG A 217 38.20 7.97 0.83
C ARG A 217 39.63 7.45 0.99
N THR A 218 39.79 6.19 1.39
CA THR A 218 41.07 5.56 1.70
C THR A 218 41.57 4.61 0.60
N ALA A 219 40.78 4.35 -0.44
CA ALA A 219 41.16 3.44 -1.51
C ALA A 219 41.85 4.19 -2.65
N ILE A 220 42.65 3.47 -3.43
CA ILE A 220 43.29 3.98 -4.65
C ILE A 220 42.20 4.54 -5.57
N ASN A 221 42.41 5.75 -6.10
CA ASN A 221 41.46 6.48 -6.94
C ASN A 221 40.09 6.72 -6.28
N ASN A 222 40.03 6.70 -4.94
CA ASN A 222 38.80 6.74 -4.15
C ASN A 222 37.79 5.62 -4.48
N ILE A 223 38.24 4.51 -5.10
CA ILE A 223 37.37 3.41 -5.51
C ILE A 223 37.82 2.13 -4.82
N LYS A 224 36.90 1.47 -4.11
CA LYS A 224 37.10 0.13 -3.56
C LYS A 224 36.30 -0.88 -4.37
N LYS A 225 37.01 -1.88 -4.89
CA LYS A 225 36.45 -3.03 -5.59
C LYS A 225 36.08 -4.15 -4.61
N PHE A 226 34.95 -4.80 -4.84
CA PHE A 226 34.50 -5.97 -4.09
C PHE A 226 33.80 -6.96 -5.02
N TRP A 227 33.69 -8.21 -4.60
CA TRP A 227 33.07 -9.27 -5.40
C TRP A 227 31.57 -9.37 -5.10
N SER A 228 30.79 -9.74 -6.11
CA SER A 228 29.37 -10.07 -5.99
C SER A 228 29.06 -11.28 -6.87
N LEU A 229 28.20 -12.17 -6.42
CA LEU A 229 27.63 -13.22 -7.28
C LEU A 229 26.72 -12.58 -8.32
N THR A 230 26.81 -13.10 -9.54
CA THR A 230 25.85 -12.83 -10.61
C THR A 230 24.60 -13.69 -10.43
N ALA A 231 23.58 -13.49 -11.27
CA ALA A 231 22.41 -14.38 -11.31
C ALA A 231 22.80 -15.86 -11.52
N LYS A 232 23.81 -16.11 -12.37
CA LYS A 232 24.37 -17.47 -12.57
C LYS A 232 25.09 -17.97 -11.31
N GLY A 233 25.81 -17.08 -10.62
CA GLY A 233 26.52 -17.40 -9.38
C GLY A 233 25.62 -17.79 -8.21
N CYS A 234 24.37 -17.31 -8.19
CA CYS A 234 23.40 -17.66 -7.15
C CYS A 234 23.08 -19.16 -7.06
N MET A 235 23.42 -19.96 -8.08
CA MET A 235 23.32 -21.43 -7.99
C MET A 235 24.36 -22.03 -7.03
N PHE A 236 25.49 -21.35 -6.82
CA PHE A 236 26.60 -21.83 -5.99
C PHE A 236 26.66 -21.13 -4.64
N GLY A 237 25.90 -20.06 -4.42
CA GLY A 237 25.98 -19.28 -3.20
C GLY A 237 24.98 -18.14 -3.11
N LYS A 238 25.19 -17.24 -2.15
CA LYS A 238 24.43 -16.00 -1.97
C LYS A 238 25.32 -14.83 -1.61
N ASN A 239 24.87 -13.63 -1.96
CA ASN A 239 25.50 -12.40 -1.52
C ASN A 239 25.00 -12.04 -0.13
N ILE A 240 25.92 -11.87 0.81
CA ILE A 240 25.63 -11.33 2.14
C ILE A 240 26.19 -9.90 2.25
N THR A 241 25.59 -9.05 3.07
CA THR A 241 26.18 -7.75 3.40
C THR A 241 27.52 -7.96 4.09
N SER A 242 28.55 -7.26 3.63
CA SER A 242 29.89 -7.35 4.22
C SER A 242 29.87 -6.81 5.66
N PRO A 243 30.43 -7.56 6.64
CA PRO A 243 30.54 -7.07 8.01
C PRO A 243 31.48 -5.86 8.13
N ALA A 244 32.38 -5.65 7.17
CA ALA A 244 33.30 -4.52 7.16
C ALA A 244 32.67 -3.23 6.62
N ASN A 245 31.67 -3.33 5.73
CA ASN A 245 30.99 -2.16 5.20
C ASN A 245 29.59 -2.53 4.66
N PRO A 246 28.51 -1.89 5.14
CA PRO A 246 27.16 -2.20 4.69
C PRO A 246 26.88 -1.86 3.22
N ARG A 247 27.75 -1.08 2.56
CA ARG A 247 27.69 -0.77 1.12
C ARG A 247 28.43 -1.79 0.24
N GLU A 248 28.93 -2.86 0.82
CA GLU A 248 29.59 -3.95 0.10
C GLU A 248 28.80 -5.25 0.29
N THR A 249 28.79 -6.07 -0.75
CA THR A 249 28.40 -7.48 -0.64
C THR A 249 29.64 -8.35 -0.55
N GLN A 250 29.48 -9.53 0.03
CA GLN A 250 30.47 -10.59 0.07
C GLN A 250 29.82 -11.90 -0.39
N PRO A 251 30.37 -12.59 -1.40
CA PRO A 251 29.91 -13.92 -1.80
C PRO A 251 30.17 -14.96 -0.71
N HIS A 252 29.13 -15.69 -0.35
CA HIS A 252 29.17 -16.90 0.48
C HIS A 252 28.64 -18.07 -0.34
N PHE A 253 29.33 -19.20 -0.34
CA PHE A 253 29.02 -20.34 -1.20
C PHE A 253 28.42 -21.48 -0.40
N PHE A 254 27.48 -22.21 -1.00
CA PHE A 254 26.89 -23.41 -0.40
C PHE A 254 27.95 -24.50 -0.31
N GLU A 255 28.18 -25.02 0.89
CA GLU A 255 29.18 -26.06 1.13
C GLU A 255 28.98 -27.28 0.22
N SER A 256 27.71 -27.67 0.01
CA SER A 256 27.34 -28.80 -0.85
C SER A 256 27.64 -28.61 -2.34
N ARG A 257 27.71 -27.36 -2.81
CA ARG A 257 27.94 -27.02 -4.23
C ARG A 257 29.39 -26.69 -4.54
N PHE A 258 30.21 -26.58 -3.50
CA PHE A 258 31.61 -26.25 -3.64
C PHE A 258 32.39 -27.27 -4.50
N PRO A 259 32.15 -28.61 -4.42
CA PRO A 259 32.82 -29.57 -5.30
C PRO A 259 32.51 -29.37 -6.78
N GLU A 260 31.27 -29.01 -7.13
CA GLU A 260 30.88 -28.69 -8.51
C GLU A 260 31.55 -27.40 -9.00
N LEU A 261 31.60 -26.40 -8.13
CA LEU A 261 32.29 -25.14 -8.40
C LEU A 261 33.80 -25.36 -8.64
N LEU A 262 34.46 -26.22 -7.85
CA LEU A 262 35.88 -26.56 -8.05
C LEU A 262 36.13 -27.18 -9.43
N LYS A 263 35.29 -28.13 -9.86
CA LYS A 263 35.40 -28.72 -11.20
C LYS A 263 35.33 -27.67 -12.30
N LEU A 264 34.46 -26.66 -12.14
CA LEU A 264 34.37 -25.56 -13.09
C LEU A 264 35.63 -24.69 -13.07
N LEU A 265 36.22 -24.43 -11.90
CA LEU A 265 37.45 -23.67 -11.78
C LEU A 265 38.64 -24.33 -12.48
N ASP A 266 38.71 -25.66 -12.46
CA ASP A 266 39.77 -26.43 -13.13
C ASP A 266 39.71 -26.34 -14.66
N THR A 267 38.55 -26.00 -15.24
CA THR A 267 38.40 -25.81 -16.70
C THR A 267 38.96 -24.48 -17.21
N VAL A 268 39.32 -23.56 -16.30
CA VAL A 268 39.76 -22.21 -16.62
C VAL A 268 41.27 -22.12 -16.51
N HIS A 269 41.95 -22.27 -17.65
CA HIS A 269 43.38 -22.00 -17.80
C HIS A 269 43.67 -20.49 -18.02
#